data_AF-A0A954W6X7-F1
#
_entry.id   AF-A0A954W6X7-F1
#
_cell.length_a   1.000
_cell.length_b   1.000
_cell.length_c   1.000
_cell.angle_alpha   90.00
_cell.angle_beta   90.00
_cell.angle_gamma   90.00
#
_symmetry.space_group_name_H-M   'P 1'
#
loop_
_entity.id
_entity.type
_entity.pdbx_description
1 polymer ?
#
loop_
_entity_poly.entity_id
_entity_poly.type
_entity_poly.pdbx_seq_one_letter_code
_entity_poly.pdbx_strand_id
1 'polypeptide(L)'
;MRVFLYEFITGGGMWAVAGAGAPAGWLLAEGSAMAGSLAADLLRIDGCHVEMLLDSRLPESVLGPIAGRVNWRRVANADDERRWIERLAGDCDATILIAPEFDRLLLDRCEQVEACGGKLASPDSRFVALASDKQAT
;
A
#
# COMPACT_ATOMS: atom_id res chain seq x y z
N MET A 1 -15.21 4.48 -10.06
CA MET A 1 -13.94 3.71 -10.08
C MET A 1 -13.45 3.55 -8.65
N ARG A 2 -13.03 2.36 -8.26
CA ARG A 2 -12.46 2.06 -6.94
C ARG A 2 -10.98 1.75 -7.12
N VAL A 3 -10.11 2.49 -6.44
CA VAL A 3 -8.67 2.28 -6.46
C VAL A 3 -8.22 1.85 -5.08
N PHE A 4 -7.57 0.70 -5.01
CA PHE A 4 -6.87 0.27 -3.82
C PHE A 4 -5.47 0.90 -3.82
N LEU A 5 -5.20 1.82 -2.89
CA LEU A 5 -3.87 2.38 -2.68
C LEU A 5 -3.28 1.80 -1.40
N TYR A 6 -2.20 1.06 -1.55
CA TYR A 6 -1.46 0.49 -0.44
C TYR A 6 -0.08 1.15 -0.32
N GLU A 7 0.26 1.59 0.89
CA GLU A 7 1.61 2.01 1.24
C GLU A 7 2.10 1.18 2.43
N PHE A 8 3.32 0.64 2.35
CA PHE A 8 3.83 -0.38 3.26
C PHE A 8 3.91 0.07 4.72
N ILE A 9 4.43 1.26 4.98
CA ILE A 9 4.70 1.77 6.33
C ILE A 9 3.40 2.13 7.04
N THR A 10 2.49 2.84 6.37
CA THR A 10 1.20 3.28 6.92
C THR A 10 0.14 2.18 6.87
N GLY A 11 0.22 1.27 5.90
CA GLY A 11 -0.77 0.22 5.62
C GLY A 11 -0.59 -1.09 6.39
N GLY A 12 0.43 -1.19 7.25
CA GLY A 12 0.62 -2.32 8.15
C GLY A 12 1.64 -3.37 7.71
N GLY A 13 2.42 -3.12 6.65
CA GLY A 13 3.51 -4.00 6.22
C GLY A 13 4.58 -4.26 7.29
N MET A 14 4.75 -3.31 8.22
CA MET A 14 5.65 -3.46 9.37
C MET A 14 5.24 -4.58 10.34
N TRP A 15 4.01 -5.10 10.28
CA TRP A 15 3.65 -6.29 11.07
C TRP A 15 4.33 -7.57 10.57
N ALA A 16 4.74 -7.63 9.30
CA ALA A 16 5.48 -8.76 8.73
C ALA A 16 6.99 -8.69 9.04
N VAL A 17 7.50 -7.56 9.52
CA VAL A 17 8.92 -7.37 9.82
C VAL A 17 9.20 -7.78 11.26
N ALA A 18 10.02 -8.82 11.44
CA ALA A 18 10.34 -9.35 12.77
C ALA A 18 10.97 -8.29 13.68
N GLY A 19 10.40 -8.11 14.87
CA GLY A 19 10.90 -7.14 15.86
C GLY A 19 10.58 -5.68 15.56
N ALA A 20 9.83 -5.39 14.49
CA ALA A 20 9.43 -4.03 14.18
C ALA A 20 8.38 -3.50 15.17
N GLY A 21 8.67 -2.32 15.73
CA GLY A 21 7.72 -1.55 16.54
C GLY A 21 6.63 -0.87 15.71
N ALA A 22 5.86 0.01 16.36
CA ALA A 22 4.95 0.89 15.63
C ALA A 22 5.73 1.76 14.63
N PRO A 23 5.20 2.00 13.42
CA PRO A 23 5.84 2.88 12.44
C PRO A 23 6.08 4.28 13.03
N ALA A 24 7.28 4.84 12.81
CA ALA A 24 7.66 6.15 13.31
C ALA A 24 8.81 6.76 12.50
N GLY A 25 9.09 8.05 12.72
CA GLY A 25 10.24 8.75 12.15
C GLY A 25 10.13 9.02 10.66
N TRP A 26 11.27 9.10 9.99
CA TRP A 26 11.38 9.54 8.59
C TRP A 26 10.66 8.63 7.61
N LEU A 27 10.74 7.31 7.78
CA LEU A 27 10.03 6.36 6.92
C LEU A 27 8.51 6.53 7.00
N LEU A 28 7.97 6.83 8.18
CA LEU A 28 6.55 7.13 8.33
C LEU A 28 6.19 8.44 7.62
N ALA A 29 7.03 9.48 7.74
CA ALA A 29 6.80 10.76 7.09
C ALA A 29 6.87 10.68 5.56
N GLU A 30 7.84 9.92 5.03
CA GLU A 30 7.98 9.71 3.59
C GLU A 30 6.84 8.86 3.02
N GLY A 31 6.54 7.72 3.66
CA GLY A 31 5.44 6.85 3.26
C GLY A 31 4.09 7.58 3.27
N SER A 32 3.81 8.33 4.34
CA SER A 32 2.57 9.11 4.45
C SER A 32 2.48 10.25 3.43
N ALA A 33 3.60 10.91 3.11
CA ALA A 33 3.63 11.95 2.09
C ALA A 33 3.36 11.39 0.69
N MET A 34 3.99 10.27 0.33
CA MET A 34 3.76 9.61 -0.96
C MET A 34 2.30 9.14 -1.10
N ALA A 35 1.81 8.40 -0.11
CA ALA A 35 0.44 7.89 -0.10
C ALA A 35 -0.58 9.03 -0.08
N GLY A 36 -0.31 10.08 0.71
CA GLY A 36 -1.17 11.27 0.82
C GLY A 36 -1.27 12.04 -0.49
N SER A 37 -0.14 12.27 -1.17
CA SER A 37 -0.12 12.95 -2.46
C SER A 37 -0.94 12.19 -3.51
N LEU A 38 -0.70 10.88 -3.64
CA LEU A 38 -1.37 10.08 -4.66
C LEU A 38 -2.86 9.92 -4.37
N ALA A 39 -3.25 9.69 -3.12
CA ALA A 39 -4.67 9.66 -2.74
C ALA A 39 -5.35 11.01 -2.99
N ALA A 40 -4.67 12.13 -2.73
CA ALA A 40 -5.22 13.46 -3.02
C ALA A 40 -5.52 13.64 -4.51
N ASP A 41 -4.62 13.20 -5.39
CA ASP A 41 -4.80 13.27 -6.85
C ASP A 41 -5.92 12.34 -7.33
N LEU A 42 -5.97 11.09 -6.85
CA LEU A 42 -7.04 10.14 -7.16
C LEU A 42 -8.42 10.69 -6.75
N LEU A 43 -8.51 11.32 -5.58
CA LEU A 43 -9.75 11.92 -5.07
C LEU A 43 -10.21 13.17 -5.85
N ARG A 44 -9.42 13.67 -6.80
CA ARG A 44 -9.84 14.74 -7.73
C ARG A 44 -10.51 14.20 -9.00
N ILE A 45 -10.47 12.89 -9.23
CA ILE A 45 -11.12 12.23 -10.36
C ILE A 45 -12.58 11.98 -9.97
N ASP A 46 -13.51 12.50 -10.77
CA ASP A 46 -14.94 12.34 -10.52
C ASP A 46 -15.35 10.86 -10.46
N GLY A 47 -16.05 10.48 -9.38
CA GLY A 47 -16.49 9.11 -9.14
C GLY A 47 -15.36 8.14 -8.76
N CYS A 48 -14.15 8.63 -8.44
CA CYS A 48 -13.07 7.83 -7.90
C CYS A 48 -13.17 7.70 -6.37
N HIS A 49 -13.10 6.46 -5.87
CA HIS A 49 -13.06 6.13 -4.46
C HIS A 49 -11.74 5.45 -4.13
N VAL A 50 -11.07 5.89 -3.07
CA VAL A 50 -9.77 5.34 -2.66
C VAL A 50 -9.98 4.45 -1.43
N GLU A 51 -9.65 3.17 -1.55
CA GLU A 51 -9.57 2.22 -0.43
C GLU A 51 -8.11 2.15 0.02
N MET A 52 -7.86 2.18 1.32
CA MET A 52 -6.51 2.14 1.90
C MET A 52 -6.47 1.26 3.14
N LEU A 53 -5.31 0.67 3.40
CA LEU A 53 -5.03 0.00 4.66
C LEU A 53 -4.42 0.99 5.65
N LEU A 54 -4.67 0.77 6.93
CA LEU A 54 -4.07 1.53 8.01
C LEU A 54 -3.62 0.59 9.12
N ASP A 55 -2.34 0.62 9.43
CA ASP A 55 -1.79 0.00 10.63
C ASP A 55 -2.58 0.48 11.85
N SER A 56 -3.12 -0.46 12.62
CA SER A 56 -3.96 -0.16 13.79
C SER A 56 -3.24 0.64 14.87
N ARG A 57 -1.90 0.67 14.85
CA ARG A 57 -1.04 1.45 15.75
C ARG A 57 -0.95 2.93 15.35
N LEU A 58 -1.45 3.30 14.16
CA LEU A 58 -1.39 4.67 13.64
C LEU A 58 -2.76 5.37 13.69
N PRO A 59 -2.77 6.70 13.90
CA PRO A 59 -3.98 7.49 13.72
C PRO A 59 -4.25 7.76 12.23
N GLU A 60 -5.53 7.95 11.86
CA GLU A 60 -5.91 8.29 10.48
C GLU A 60 -5.34 9.64 10.02
N SER A 61 -5.04 10.54 10.96
CA SER A 61 -4.39 11.82 10.69
C SER A 61 -2.99 11.69 10.06
N VAL A 62 -2.45 10.48 9.93
CA VAL A 62 -1.20 10.20 9.20
C VAL A 62 -1.24 10.69 7.75
N LEU A 63 -2.40 10.70 7.09
CA LEU A 63 -2.58 11.27 5.74
C LEU A 63 -3.02 12.75 5.74
N GLY A 64 -3.01 13.40 6.90
CA GLY A 64 -3.36 14.81 7.02
C GLY A 64 -4.76 15.13 6.49
N PRO A 65 -4.94 16.16 5.63
CA PRO A 65 -6.27 16.68 5.26
C PRO A 65 -7.19 15.71 4.53
N ILE A 66 -6.64 14.67 3.89
CA ILE A 66 -7.45 13.72 3.10
C ILE A 66 -7.90 12.50 3.90
N ALA A 67 -7.48 12.37 5.15
CA ALA A 67 -7.75 11.20 6.00
C ALA A 67 -9.25 10.83 6.07
N GLY A 68 -10.13 11.84 6.15
CA GLY A 68 -11.59 11.64 6.20
C GLY A 68 -12.26 11.42 4.84
N ARG A 69 -11.49 11.33 3.74
CA ARG A 69 -12.00 11.19 2.37
C ARG A 69 -11.68 9.83 1.73
N VAL A 70 -10.89 9.00 2.42
CA VAL A 70 -10.53 7.64 1.97
C VAL A 70 -11.28 6.60 2.80
N ASN A 71 -11.43 5.40 2.25
CA ASN A 71 -12.04 4.27 2.94
C ASN A 71 -10.96 3.42 3.61
N TRP A 72 -10.92 3.43 4.94
CA TRP A 72 -9.92 2.69 5.71
C TRP A 72 -10.31 1.24 6.00
N ARG A 73 -9.31 0.35 5.98
CA ARG A 73 -9.33 -0.96 6.63
C ARG A 73 -8.19 -1.04 7.63
N ARG A 74 -8.51 -1.36 8.89
CA ARG A 74 -7.52 -1.47 9.95
C ARG A 74 -6.79 -2.80 9.86
N VAL A 75 -5.47 -2.76 10.02
CA VAL A 75 -4.56 -3.91 10.00
C VAL A 75 -3.94 -4.05 11.38
N ALA A 76 -4.27 -5.12 12.10
CA ALA A 76 -3.77 -5.34 13.46
C ALA A 76 -2.64 -6.37 13.54
N ASN A 77 -2.34 -7.07 12.45
CA ASN A 77 -1.26 -8.05 12.33
C ASN A 77 -0.97 -8.37 10.85
N ALA A 78 0.05 -9.19 10.59
CA ALA A 78 0.48 -9.55 9.23
C ALA A 78 -0.57 -10.39 8.46
N ASP A 79 -1.39 -11.20 9.15
CA ASP A 79 -2.45 -11.96 8.50
C ASP A 79 -3.60 -11.06 8.05
N ASP A 80 -3.93 -10.03 8.83
CA ASP A 80 -4.90 -9.01 8.44
C ASP A 80 -4.42 -8.25 7.21
N GLU A 81 -3.15 -7.85 7.19
CA GLU A 81 -2.53 -7.18 6.05
C GLU A 81 -2.71 -8.02 4.78
N ARG A 82 -2.29 -9.29 4.83
CA ARG A 82 -2.39 -10.21 3.70
C ARG A 82 -3.84 -10.36 3.21
N ARG A 83 -4.77 -10.62 4.14
CA ARG A 83 -6.20 -10.79 3.80
C ARG A 83 -6.82 -9.54 3.19
N TRP A 84 -6.49 -8.37 3.71
CA TRP A 84 -7.04 -7.13 3.18
C TRP A 84 -6.48 -6.78 1.81
N ILE A 85 -5.19 -7.04 1.56
CA ILE A 85 -4.61 -6.87 0.23
C ILE A 85 -5.32 -7.75 -0.79
N GLU A 86 -5.44 -9.06 -0.53
CA GLU A 86 -6.14 -9.99 -1.43
C GLU A 86 -7.58 -9.55 -1.71
N ARG A 87 -8.31 -9.18 -0.67
CA ARG A 87 -9.71 -8.76 -0.80
C ARG A 87 -9.84 -7.45 -1.58
N LEU A 88 -9.12 -6.40 -1.21
CA LEU A 88 -9.25 -5.10 -1.85
C LEU A 88 -8.72 -5.12 -3.29
N ALA A 89 -7.66 -5.86 -3.55
CA ALA A 89 -7.13 -6.03 -4.90
C ALA A 89 -8.12 -6.73 -5.84
N GLY A 90 -8.88 -7.72 -5.33
CA GLY A 90 -9.96 -8.37 -6.09
C GLY A 90 -11.24 -7.54 -6.23
N ASP A 91 -11.55 -6.69 -5.24
CA ASP A 91 -12.78 -5.89 -5.20
C ASP A 91 -12.66 -4.52 -5.92
N CYS A 92 -11.44 -4.06 -6.21
CA CYS A 92 -11.15 -2.75 -6.81
C CYS A 92 -10.84 -2.83 -8.31
N ASP A 93 -11.06 -1.73 -9.02
CA ASP A 93 -10.80 -1.63 -10.45
C ASP A 93 -9.30 -1.56 -10.78
N ALA A 94 -8.50 -1.05 -9.83
CA ALA A 94 -7.06 -0.93 -9.91
C ALA A 94 -6.42 -0.94 -8.52
N THR A 95 -5.17 -1.36 -8.45
CA THR A 95 -4.32 -1.38 -7.25
C THR A 95 -3.03 -0.62 -7.53
N ILE A 96 -2.62 0.25 -6.62
CA ILE A 96 -1.32 0.90 -6.64
C ILE A 96 -0.59 0.54 -5.36
N LEU A 97 0.63 0.02 -5.51
CA LEU A 97 1.48 -0.39 -4.40
C LEU A 97 2.65 0.59 -4.23
N ILE A 98 2.89 0.99 -3.00
CA ILE A 98 4.06 1.74 -2.57
C ILE A 98 4.72 0.94 -1.45
N ALA A 99 5.89 0.37 -1.71
CA ALA A 99 6.65 -0.38 -0.73
C ALA A 99 8.13 -0.32 -1.08
N PRO A 100 9.03 -0.49 -0.10
CA PRO A 100 10.45 -0.63 -0.40
C PRO A 100 10.75 -1.87 -1.25
N GLU A 101 11.80 -1.80 -2.08
CA GLU A 101 12.22 -2.90 -2.94
C GLU A 101 13.10 -3.94 -2.23
N PHE A 102 13.78 -3.53 -1.16
CA PHE A 102 14.68 -4.42 -0.41
C PHE A 102 13.91 -5.58 0.23
N ASP A 103 14.59 -6.70 0.45
CA ASP A 103 14.01 -7.94 0.98
C ASP A 103 12.74 -8.39 0.24
N ARG A 104 12.61 -8.00 -1.04
CA ARG A 104 11.46 -8.29 -1.91
C ARG A 104 10.12 -7.74 -1.41
N LEU A 105 10.11 -6.77 -0.49
CA LEU A 105 8.87 -6.30 0.13
C LEU A 105 7.83 -5.82 -0.90
N LEU A 106 8.22 -5.00 -1.88
CA LEU A 106 7.34 -4.60 -2.98
C LEU A 106 6.97 -5.76 -3.90
N LEU A 107 7.97 -6.59 -4.27
CA LEU A 107 7.78 -7.71 -5.19
C LEU A 107 6.77 -8.73 -4.66
N ASP A 108 6.89 -9.12 -3.39
CA ASP A 108 5.98 -10.08 -2.76
C ASP A 108 4.53 -9.53 -2.73
N ARG A 109 4.34 -8.21 -2.61
CA ARG A 109 3.01 -7.58 -2.69
C ARG A 109 2.47 -7.53 -4.12
N CYS A 110 3.32 -7.28 -5.12
CA CYS A 110 2.92 -7.39 -6.52
C CYS A 110 2.45 -8.82 -6.85
N GLU A 111 3.26 -9.83 -6.48
CA GLU A 111 2.93 -11.25 -6.69
C GLU A 111 1.62 -11.62 -5.97
N GLN A 112 1.38 -11.11 -4.76
CA GLN A 112 0.15 -11.33 -4.03
C GLN A 112 -1.09 -10.75 -4.73
N VAL A 113 -1.01 -9.51 -5.23
CA VAL A 113 -2.09 -8.87 -5.98
C VAL A 113 -2.40 -9.62 -7.28
N GLU A 114 -1.36 -10.05 -7.99
CA GLU A 114 -1.50 -10.83 -9.23
C GLU A 114 -2.12 -12.20 -8.96
N ALA A 115 -1.71 -12.88 -7.89
CA ALA A 115 -2.22 -14.20 -7.51
C ALA A 115 -3.73 -14.20 -7.21
N CYS A 116 -4.28 -13.09 -6.71
CA CYS A 116 -5.72 -12.95 -6.48
C CYS A 116 -6.48 -12.33 -7.67
N GLY A 117 -5.83 -12.15 -8.82
CA GLY A 117 -6.42 -11.58 -10.03
C GLY A 117 -6.64 -10.06 -9.99
N GLY A 118 -6.02 -9.37 -9.03
CA GLY A 118 -6.06 -7.92 -8.95
C GLY A 118 -5.31 -7.25 -10.09
N LYS A 119 -5.65 -5.99 -10.38
CA LYS A 119 -5.05 -5.22 -11.46
C LYS A 119 -4.05 -4.21 -10.92
N LEU A 120 -2.77 -4.38 -11.23
CA LEU A 120 -1.75 -3.38 -10.90
C LEU A 120 -1.81 -2.20 -11.89
N ALA A 121 -2.02 -1.00 -11.36
CA ALA A 121 -1.79 0.27 -12.05
C ALA A 121 -0.39 0.85 -11.75
N SER A 122 0.43 0.08 -11.04
CA SER A 122 1.89 0.18 -10.92
C SER A 122 2.56 -0.87 -11.82
N PRO A 123 3.91 -0.86 -11.97
CA PRO A 123 4.60 -1.95 -12.66
C PRO A 123 4.26 -3.33 -12.08
N ASP A 124 4.25 -4.34 -12.96
CA ASP A 124 3.99 -5.74 -12.61
C ASP A 124 5.17 -6.38 -11.84
N SER A 125 4.94 -7.55 -11.25
CA SER A 125 5.97 -8.29 -10.49
C SER A 125 7.23 -8.55 -11.32
N ARG A 126 7.07 -8.82 -12.62
CA ARG A 126 8.19 -9.07 -13.54
C ARG A 126 9.08 -7.85 -13.72
N PHE A 127 8.48 -6.67 -13.91
CA PHE A 127 9.21 -5.41 -14.03
C PHE A 127 9.88 -5.04 -12.70
N VAL A 128 9.16 -5.17 -11.58
CA VAL A 128 9.71 -4.89 -10.25
C VAL A 128 10.91 -5.79 -9.95
N ALA A 129 10.83 -7.08 -10.26
CA ALA A 129 11.93 -8.02 -10.07
C ALA A 129 13.20 -7.61 -10.83
N LEU A 130 13.06 -7.11 -12.06
CA LEU A 130 14.19 -6.60 -12.84
C LEU A 130 14.74 -5.30 -12.24
N ALA A 131 13.88 -4.34 -11.94
CA ALA A 131 14.28 -3.02 -11.45
C ALA A 131 14.91 -3.05 -10.04
N SER A 132 14.60 -4.10 -9.27
CA SER A 132 15.12 -4.29 -7.91
C SER A 132 16.54 -4.89 -7.89
N ASP A 133 17.04 -5.42 -9.01
CA ASP A 133 18.40 -5.92 -9.15
C ASP A 133 19.32 -4.88 -9.79
N LYS A 134 20.14 -4.23 -8.96
CA LYS A 134 21.12 -3.21 -9.39
C LYS A 134 22.18 -3.72 -10.36
N GLN A 135 22.39 -5.03 -10.49
CA GLN A 135 23.31 -5.60 -11.48
C GLN A 135 22.63 -5.86 -12.83
N ALA A 136 21.30 -5.85 -12.85
CA ALA A 136 20.49 -6.09 -14.03
C ALA A 136 20.01 -4.80 -14.72
N THR A 137 20.27 -3.63 -14.13
CA THR A 137 19.91 -2.28 -14.61
C THR A 137 21.09 -1.34 -14.62
#